data_AF-A0A958C637-F1
#
_entry.id   AF-A0A958C637-F1
#
_cell.length_a   1.000
_cell.length_b   1.000
_cell.length_c   1.000
_cell.angle_alpha   90.00
_cell.angle_beta   90.00
_cell.angle_gamma   90.00
#
_symmetry.space_group_name_H-M   'P 1'
#
loop_
_entity.id
_entity.type
_entity.pdbx_description
1 polymer ?
#
loop_
_entity_poly.entity_id
_entity_poly.type
_entity_poly.pdbx_seq_one_letter_code
_entity_poly.pdbx_strand_id
1 'polypeptide(L)'
;GIGKETRETRETKEKTETMERRVPELAGPSTTQSPIPSPQSPLSDAYQHYSELIERRPASALRDLLDFAPRREPIPVDEVEPVEEILKRFSTAAMSHGALSGVTHATLAVAMNRLGGMSNSGEGGEAEERYSDERNSKIKQVASGR
;
A
#
# COMPACT_ATOMS: atom_id res chain seq x y z
N GLY A 1 26.24 -26.64 -24.75
CA GLY A 1 24.90 -26.02 -24.80
C GLY A 1 24.88 -24.76 -23.98
N ILE A 2 25.38 -23.64 -24.52
CA ILE A 2 25.49 -22.34 -23.82
C ILE A 2 24.67 -21.23 -24.54
N GLY A 3 24.09 -21.54 -25.72
CA GLY A 3 23.40 -20.56 -26.56
C GLY A 3 21.87 -20.57 -26.52
N LYS A 4 21.24 -21.46 -25.76
CA LYS A 4 19.76 -21.51 -25.65
C LYS A 4 19.23 -20.70 -24.45
N GLU A 5 19.97 -20.70 -23.34
CA GLU A 5 19.59 -20.05 -22.09
C GLU A 5 19.60 -18.50 -22.17
N THR A 6 20.43 -17.93 -23.05
CA THR A 6 20.56 -16.48 -23.29
C THR A 6 19.49 -15.88 -24.21
N ARG A 7 18.83 -16.71 -25.03
CA ARG A 7 17.79 -16.24 -25.97
C ARG A 7 16.42 -16.23 -25.31
N GLU A 8 16.13 -17.27 -24.54
CA GLU A 8 14.86 -17.43 -23.81
C GLU A 8 14.68 -16.34 -22.75
N THR A 9 15.74 -16.05 -21.97
CA THR A 9 15.77 -14.97 -20.98
C THR A 9 15.56 -13.59 -21.58
N ARG A 10 16.19 -13.31 -22.73
CA ARG A 10 16.02 -12.03 -23.46
C ARG A 10 14.60 -11.87 -24.00
N GLU A 11 14.01 -12.95 -24.51
CA GLU A 11 12.66 -12.95 -25.06
C GLU A 11 11.59 -12.80 -23.97
N THR A 12 11.78 -13.39 -22.78
CA THR A 12 10.93 -13.10 -21.61
C THR A 12 11.04 -11.64 -21.19
N LYS A 13 12.25 -11.07 -21.12
CA LYS A 13 12.46 -9.68 -20.71
C LYS A 13 11.80 -8.68 -21.67
N GLU A 14 11.92 -8.95 -22.97
CA GLU A 14 11.32 -8.15 -24.04
C GLU A 14 9.78 -8.26 -24.04
N LYS A 15 9.23 -9.44 -23.72
CA LYS A 15 7.79 -9.63 -23.51
C LYS A 15 7.28 -8.90 -22.26
N THR A 16 8.03 -8.92 -21.15
CA THR A 16 7.67 -8.20 -19.92
C THR A 16 7.68 -6.69 -20.14
N GLU A 17 8.73 -6.14 -20.75
CA GLU A 17 8.81 -4.70 -21.07
C GLU A 17 7.73 -4.27 -22.08
N THR A 18 7.40 -5.11 -23.07
CA THR A 18 6.33 -4.80 -24.04
C THR A 18 4.94 -4.84 -23.39
N MET A 19 4.73 -5.70 -22.42
CA MET A 19 3.48 -5.79 -21.66
C MET A 19 3.32 -4.59 -20.71
N GLU A 20 4.40 -4.16 -20.03
CA GLU A 20 4.42 -2.94 -19.21
C GLU A 20 4.08 -1.68 -20.02
N ARG A 21 4.49 -1.60 -21.29
CA ARG A 21 4.14 -0.47 -22.16
C ARG A 21 2.67 -0.44 -22.63
N ARG A 22 1.93 -1.53 -22.46
CA ARG A 22 0.53 -1.65 -22.93
C ARG A 22 -0.50 -1.59 -21.82
N VAL A 23 -0.10 -1.81 -20.57
CA VAL A 23 -1.00 -1.74 -19.41
C VAL A 23 -0.78 -0.41 -18.72
N PRO A 24 -1.82 0.43 -18.52
CA PRO A 24 -1.68 1.63 -17.72
C PRO A 24 -1.22 1.28 -16.30
N GLU A 25 -0.08 1.84 -15.88
CA GLU A 25 0.45 1.64 -14.53
C GLU A 25 -0.38 2.44 -13.52
N LEU A 26 -0.87 1.76 -12.47
CA LEU A 26 -1.66 2.39 -11.41
C LEU A 26 -0.90 3.49 -10.64
N ALA A 27 0.43 3.34 -10.56
CA ALA A 27 1.32 4.22 -9.83
C ALA A 27 2.45 4.72 -10.75
N GLY A 28 2.07 5.29 -11.91
CA GLY A 28 3.04 5.89 -12.83
C GLY A 28 3.85 7.02 -12.18
N PRO A 29 4.94 7.48 -12.83
CA PRO A 29 5.90 8.42 -12.26
C PRO A 29 5.27 9.74 -11.76
N SER A 30 4.23 10.25 -12.43
CA SER A 30 3.53 11.48 -11.99
C SER A 30 2.76 11.29 -10.67
N THR A 31 2.23 10.10 -10.42
CA THR A 31 1.49 9.74 -9.21
C THR A 31 2.44 9.44 -8.06
N THR A 32 3.58 8.79 -8.32
CA THR A 32 4.58 8.44 -7.30
C THR A 32 5.52 9.58 -6.93
N GLN A 33 5.73 10.56 -7.83
CA GLN A 33 6.47 11.79 -7.56
C GLN A 33 5.59 12.94 -7.06
N SER A 34 4.27 12.70 -6.91
CA SER A 34 3.42 13.63 -6.18
C SER A 34 4.06 13.89 -4.81
N PRO A 35 4.21 15.15 -4.40
CA PRO A 35 4.98 15.49 -3.21
C PRO A 35 4.38 14.74 -2.01
N ILE A 36 5.18 13.89 -1.37
CA ILE A 36 4.83 13.38 -0.05
C ILE A 36 4.70 14.63 0.82
N PRO A 37 3.50 14.93 1.37
CA PRO A 37 3.34 16.13 2.16
C PRO A 37 4.37 16.11 3.29
N SER A 38 5.07 17.24 3.47
CA SER A 38 5.86 17.43 4.69
C SER A 38 4.93 17.20 5.89
N PRO A 39 5.41 16.62 7.00
CA PRO A 39 4.61 16.45 8.22
C PRO A 39 3.95 17.76 8.71
N GLN A 40 4.38 18.91 8.19
CA GLN A 40 3.94 20.26 8.54
C GLN A 40 3.11 20.94 7.43
N SER A 41 2.94 20.33 6.26
CA SER A 41 2.06 20.84 5.20
C SER A 41 0.60 20.46 5.49
N PRO A 42 -0.40 21.27 5.08
CA PRO A 42 -1.79 20.83 5.19
C PRO A 42 -1.96 19.57 4.34
N LEU A 43 -2.12 18.42 5.00
CA LEU A 43 -2.26 17.12 4.34
C LEU A 43 -3.40 17.11 3.31
N SER A 44 -4.38 18.02 3.42
CA SER A 44 -5.52 18.11 2.51
C SER A 44 -5.12 18.36 1.07
N ASP A 45 -4.26 19.34 0.79
CA ASP A 45 -4.10 19.85 -0.58
C ASP A 45 -3.25 18.89 -1.42
N ALA A 46 -2.18 18.35 -0.83
CA ALA A 46 -1.37 17.33 -1.48
C ALA A 46 -2.14 16.02 -1.69
N TYR A 47 -2.96 15.62 -0.70
CA TYR A 47 -3.79 14.42 -0.81
C TYR A 47 -4.92 14.58 -1.84
N GLN A 48 -5.54 15.77 -1.90
CA GLN A 48 -6.54 16.09 -2.93
C GLN A 48 -5.91 16.01 -4.32
N HIS A 49 -4.76 16.65 -4.52
CA HIS A 49 -4.05 16.58 -5.80
C HIS A 49 -3.70 15.14 -6.20
N TYR A 50 -3.19 14.33 -5.25
CA TYR A 50 -2.93 12.92 -5.48
C TYR A 50 -4.21 12.15 -5.87
N SER A 51 -5.31 12.39 -5.17
CA SER A 51 -6.60 11.71 -5.42
C SER A 51 -7.14 12.04 -6.82
N GLU A 52 -7.06 13.31 -7.22
CA GLU A 52 -7.45 13.74 -8.58
C GLU A 52 -6.63 13.04 -9.68
N LEU A 53 -5.32 12.87 -9.47
CA LEU A 53 -4.47 12.15 -10.42
C LEU A 53 -4.89 10.67 -10.53
N ILE A 54 -5.25 10.04 -9.42
CA ILE A 54 -5.73 8.65 -9.39
C ILE A 54 -7.11 8.53 -10.04
N GLU A 55 -8.01 9.48 -9.83
CA GLU A 55 -9.38 9.44 -10.37
C GLU A 55 -9.42 9.67 -11.89
N ARG A 56 -8.52 10.49 -12.44
CA ARG A 56 -8.51 10.83 -13.88
C ARG A 56 -7.77 9.81 -14.76
N ARG A 57 -7.18 8.77 -14.17
CA ARG A 57 -6.43 7.76 -14.93
C ARG A 57 -7.39 6.84 -15.72
N PRO A 58 -6.93 6.21 -16.82
CA PRO A 58 -7.70 5.18 -17.49
C PRO A 58 -8.02 3.99 -16.56
N ALA A 59 -9.13 3.31 -16.80
CA ALA A 59 -9.48 2.09 -16.09
C ALA A 59 -8.35 1.05 -16.21
N SER A 60 -7.90 0.53 -15.07
CA SER A 60 -6.78 -0.43 -14.97
C SER A 60 -7.11 -1.62 -14.05
N ALA A 61 -8.16 -1.50 -13.23
CA ALA A 61 -8.67 -2.56 -12.38
C ALA A 61 -10.19 -2.73 -12.55
N LEU A 62 -10.72 -3.91 -12.21
CA LEU A 62 -12.16 -4.20 -12.33
C LEU A 62 -13.04 -3.20 -11.57
N ARG A 63 -12.58 -2.70 -10.41
CA ARG A 63 -13.30 -1.70 -9.61
C ARG A 63 -13.52 -0.38 -10.36
N ASP A 64 -12.67 -0.06 -11.34
CA ASP A 64 -12.80 1.18 -12.12
C ASP A 64 -13.94 1.10 -13.15
N LEU A 65 -14.46 -0.11 -13.40
CA LEU A 65 -15.61 -0.36 -14.26
C LEU A 65 -16.93 -0.40 -13.48
N LEU A 66 -16.86 -0.21 -12.16
CA LEU A 66 -18.01 -0.21 -11.26
C LEU A 66 -18.30 1.20 -10.81
N ASP A 67 -19.58 1.49 -10.60
CA ASP A 67 -20.05 2.75 -10.00
C ASP A 67 -21.02 2.44 -8.86
N PHE A 68 -21.15 3.38 -7.92
CA PHE A 68 -22.12 3.30 -6.87
C PHE A 68 -23.53 3.52 -7.45
N ALA A 69 -24.46 2.62 -7.13
CA ALA A 69 -25.88 2.78 -7.42
C ALA A 69 -26.61 3.19 -6.13
N PRO A 70 -26.64 4.48 -5.75
CA PRO A 70 -27.24 4.92 -4.50
C PRO A 70 -28.72 4.55 -4.44
N ARG A 71 -29.13 3.97 -3.29
CA ARG A 71 -30.52 3.57 -3.01
C ARG A 71 -31.17 4.35 -1.88
N ARG A 72 -30.45 5.33 -1.33
CA ARG A 72 -30.85 6.15 -0.19
C ARG A 72 -30.34 7.58 -0.39
N GLU A 73 -31.02 8.52 0.24
CA GLU A 73 -30.57 9.91 0.26
C GLU A 73 -29.22 10.03 0.97
N PRO A 74 -28.36 10.98 0.54
CA PRO A 74 -27.13 11.32 1.25
C PRO A 74 -27.43 11.74 2.69
N ILE A 75 -26.50 11.43 3.58
CA ILE A 75 -26.55 11.87 4.99
C ILE A 75 -25.43 12.88 5.24
N PRO A 76 -25.56 13.76 6.25
CA PRO A 76 -24.46 14.60 6.72
C PRO A 76 -23.22 13.77 7.11
N VAL A 77 -22.04 14.32 6.87
CA VAL A 77 -20.76 13.65 7.22
C VAL A 77 -20.65 13.41 8.73
N ASP A 78 -21.22 14.29 9.55
CA ASP A 78 -21.22 14.15 11.01
C ASP A 78 -22.06 12.96 11.51
N GLU A 79 -22.91 12.38 10.66
CA GLU A 79 -23.65 11.14 10.96
C GLU A 79 -22.89 9.87 10.54
N VAL A 80 -21.78 10.01 9.79
CA VAL A 80 -20.88 8.90 9.45
C VAL A 80 -20.09 8.50 10.70
N GLU A 81 -19.72 7.22 10.80
CA GLU A 81 -18.85 6.77 11.90
C GLU A 81 -17.55 7.60 11.98
N PRO A 82 -17.03 7.85 13.20
CA PRO A 82 -15.88 8.70 13.37
C PRO A 82 -14.60 8.03 12.83
N VAL A 83 -13.61 8.86 12.48
CA VAL A 83 -12.37 8.42 11.81
C VAL A 83 -11.64 7.36 12.62
N GLU A 84 -11.66 7.46 13.95
CA GLU A 84 -11.02 6.51 14.86
C GLU A 84 -11.59 5.10 14.72
N GLU A 85 -12.89 4.95 14.43
CA GLU A 85 -13.50 3.64 14.17
C GLU A 85 -13.12 3.13 12.79
N ILE A 86 -13.13 4.00 11.77
CA ILE A 86 -12.71 3.67 10.40
C ILE A 86 -11.28 3.13 10.41
N LEU A 87 -10.35 3.82 11.08
CA LEU A 87 -8.92 3.47 11.12
C LEU A 87 -8.63 2.09 11.72
N LYS A 88 -9.48 1.57 12.62
CA LYS A 88 -9.33 0.21 13.16
C LYS A 88 -9.41 -0.88 12.10
N ARG A 89 -10.05 -0.60 10.97
CA ARG A 89 -10.20 -1.52 9.83
C ARG A 89 -8.98 -1.51 8.91
N PHE A 90 -8.05 -0.58 9.10
CA PHE A 90 -6.83 -0.47 8.31
C PHE A 90 -5.73 -1.34 8.90
N SER A 91 -5.02 -2.04 8.01
CA SER A 91 -3.79 -2.75 8.35
C SER A 91 -2.71 -2.37 7.35
N THR A 92 -1.47 -2.22 7.82
CA THR A 92 -0.34 -2.19 6.89
C THR A 92 -0.14 -3.59 6.29
N ALA A 93 0.26 -3.64 5.03
CA ALA A 93 0.57 -4.90 4.36
C ALA A 93 1.75 -5.63 5.05
N ALA A 94 1.74 -6.96 4.94
CA ALA A 94 2.87 -7.78 5.32
C ALA A 94 4.04 -7.56 4.36
N MET A 95 5.00 -6.73 4.77
CA MET A 95 6.22 -6.48 4.02
C MET A 95 7.38 -7.00 4.86
N SER A 96 8.17 -7.94 4.33
CA SER A 96 9.20 -8.61 5.12
C SER A 96 10.33 -7.66 5.52
N HIS A 97 11.01 -7.95 6.64
CA HIS A 97 12.25 -7.28 7.06
C HIS A 97 13.38 -7.32 6.01
N GLY A 98 13.31 -8.22 5.02
CA GLY A 98 14.26 -8.23 3.90
C GLY A 98 13.91 -7.22 2.79
N ALA A 99 12.64 -6.80 2.70
CA ALA A 99 12.15 -5.84 1.72
C ALA A 99 12.12 -4.39 2.24
N LEU A 100 12.05 -4.20 3.57
CA LEU A 100 12.05 -2.90 4.24
C LEU A 100 13.08 -2.84 5.37
N SER A 101 13.65 -1.65 5.61
CA SER A 101 14.53 -1.45 6.76
C SER A 101 13.80 -1.72 8.08
N GLY A 102 14.51 -2.20 9.10
CA GLY A 102 13.94 -2.40 10.44
C GLY A 102 13.35 -1.13 11.05
N VAL A 103 13.93 0.04 10.74
CA VAL A 103 13.41 1.35 11.14
C VAL A 103 12.06 1.62 10.49
N THR A 104 11.93 1.40 9.18
CA THR A 104 10.66 1.57 8.46
C THR A 104 9.58 0.66 9.04
N HIS A 105 9.92 -0.61 9.30
CA HIS A 105 8.99 -1.58 9.87
C HIS A 105 8.51 -1.16 11.27
N ALA A 106 9.42 -0.72 12.14
CA ALA A 106 9.07 -0.26 13.48
C ALA A 106 8.20 1.01 13.44
N THR A 107 8.50 1.95 12.54
CA THR A 107 7.72 3.18 12.37
C THR A 107 6.27 2.88 11.98
N LEU A 108 6.05 1.92 11.06
CA LEU A 108 4.69 1.51 10.68
C LEU A 108 3.94 0.89 11.87
N ALA A 109 4.59 0.03 12.64
CA ALA A 109 3.98 -0.59 13.83
C ALA A 109 3.57 0.47 14.86
N VAL A 110 4.46 1.41 15.18
CA VAL A 110 4.18 2.52 16.10
C VAL A 110 3.00 3.36 15.62
N ALA A 111 3.00 3.75 14.33
CA ALA A 111 1.92 4.54 13.75
C ALA A 111 0.56 3.82 13.86
N MET A 112 0.50 2.55 13.45
CA MET A 112 -0.75 1.79 13.50
C MET A 112 -1.23 1.50 14.92
N ASN A 113 -0.30 1.26 15.87
CA ASN A 113 -0.64 1.08 17.26
C ASN A 113 -1.26 2.34 17.88
N ARG A 114 -0.73 3.52 17.53
CA ARG A 114 -1.28 4.81 17.99
C ARG A 114 -2.62 5.16 17.32
N LEU A 115 -2.80 4.81 16.05
CA LEU A 115 -4.03 5.04 15.30
C LEU A 115 -5.14 4.00 15.59
N GLY A 116 -4.85 2.99 16.42
CA GLY A 116 -5.80 1.90 16.71
C GLY A 116 -5.94 0.84 15.61
N GLY A 117 -5.29 1.03 14.46
CA GLY A 117 -5.20 0.03 13.38
C GLY A 117 -4.26 -1.13 13.70
N MET A 118 -3.88 -1.87 12.66
CA MET A 118 -3.03 -3.06 12.77
C MET A 118 -1.77 -2.96 11.91
N SER A 119 -0.67 -3.54 12.39
CA SER A 119 0.52 -3.81 11.58
C SER A 119 0.82 -5.31 11.59
N ASN A 120 1.56 -5.77 10.59
CA ASN A 120 1.91 -7.16 10.39
C ASN A 120 3.44 -7.33 10.40
N SER A 121 3.95 -8.33 11.11
CA SER A 121 5.39 -8.67 11.18
C SER A 121 6.03 -9.05 9.84
N GLY A 122 5.22 -9.48 8.87
CA GLY A 122 5.70 -10.15 7.67
C GLY A 122 6.36 -11.50 7.96
N GLU A 123 6.93 -12.09 6.91
CA GLU A 123 7.53 -13.44 6.91
C GLU A 123 8.86 -13.55 7.66
N GLY A 124 9.50 -12.41 7.97
CA GLY A 124 10.83 -12.38 8.58
C GLY A 124 10.84 -12.46 10.11
N GLY A 125 9.68 -12.60 10.74
CA GLY A 125 9.52 -12.49 12.19
C GLY A 125 9.72 -11.07 12.70
N GLU A 126 9.82 -10.88 14.02
CA GLU A 126 10.18 -9.60 14.64
C GLU A 126 11.18 -9.84 15.79
N ALA A 127 11.99 -8.83 16.08
CA ALA A 127 12.91 -8.86 17.21
C ALA A 127 12.14 -8.92 18.54
N GLU A 128 12.60 -9.75 19.47
CA GLU A 128 11.91 -10.04 20.74
C GLU A 128 11.74 -8.78 21.62
N GLU A 129 12.69 -7.86 21.56
CA GLU A 129 12.65 -6.61 22.32
C GLU A 129 11.45 -5.72 21.95
N ARG A 130 10.87 -5.92 20.76
CA ARG A 130 9.68 -5.19 20.31
C ARG A 130 8.42 -5.68 20.98
N TYR A 131 8.39 -6.91 21.51
CA TYR A 131 7.15 -7.50 22.05
C TYR A 131 6.60 -6.75 23.26
N SER A 132 7.47 -6.05 23.98
CA SER A 132 7.12 -5.28 25.18
C SER A 132 6.91 -3.79 24.94
N ASP A 133 6.92 -3.29 23.70
CA ASP A 133 6.73 -1.86 23.42
C ASP A 133 5.82 -1.56 22.21
N GLU A 134 5.65 -0.26 21.93
CA GLU A 134 4.78 0.23 20.85
C GLU A 134 5.23 -0.15 19.44
N ARG A 135 6.41 -0.75 19.27
CA ARG A 135 6.91 -1.27 17.99
C ARG A 135 6.42 -2.69 17.74
N ASN A 136 5.70 -3.34 18.66
CA ASN A 136 5.15 -4.67 18.46
C ASN A 136 4.08 -4.67 17.36
N SER A 137 4.15 -5.57 16.38
CA SER A 137 3.04 -5.73 15.43
C SER A 137 1.88 -6.51 16.02
N LYS A 138 0.64 -6.06 15.79
CA LYS A 138 -0.56 -6.79 16.28
C LYS A 138 -0.79 -8.10 15.54
N ILE A 139 -0.41 -8.18 14.28
CA ILE A 139 -0.53 -9.38 13.45
C ILE A 139 0.86 -10.03 13.31
N LYS A 140 0.93 -11.33 13.61
CA LYS A 140 2.11 -12.16 13.43
C LYS A 140 1.86 -13.13 12.29
N GLN A 141 2.65 -13.04 11.23
CA GLN A 141 2.53 -13.95 10.09
C GLN A 141 3.29 -15.26 10.35
N VAL A 142 2.70 -16.36 9.88
CA VAL A 142 3.35 -17.66 9.75
C VAL A 142 3.32 -18.01 8.27
N ALA A 143 4.48 -18.29 7.68
CA ALA A 143 4.65 -18.57 6.26
C ALA A 143 5.29 -19.94 6.05
N SER A 144 5.45 -20.36 4.78
CA SER A 144 6.07 -21.66 4.47
C SER A 144 7.52 -21.78 4.98
N GLY A 145 8.20 -20.64 5.15
CA GLY A 145 9.54 -20.54 5.73
C GLY A 145 9.60 -20.63 7.25
N ARG A 146 8.45 -20.77 7.93
CA ARG A 146 8.17 -20.58 9.37
C ARG A 146 7.80 -19.15 9.73
#